data_AF-A0A376YFS0-F1
#
_entry.id   AF-A0A376YFS0-F1
#
_cell.length_a   1.000
_cell.length_b   1.000
_cell.length_c   1.000
_cell.angle_alpha   90.00
_cell.angle_beta   90.00
_cell.angle_gamma   90.00
#
_symmetry.space_group_name_H-M   'P 1'
#
loop_
_entity.id
_entity.type
_entity.pdbx_description
1 polymer ?
#
loop_
_entity_poly.entity_id
_entity_poly.type
_entity_poly.pdbx_seq_one_letter_code
_entity_poly.pdbx_strand_id
1 'polypeptide(L)' 'MDEGESLYSPANIMLMHHVTAALRAHALFTRDVDYIVKDGEVIIV' A
#
# COMPACT_ATOMS: atom_id res chain seq x y z
N MET A 1 -8.20 13.43 -12.34
CA MET A 1 -9.14 12.30 -12.37
C MET A 1 -10.47 12.90 -12.75
N ASP A 2 -10.97 12.59 -13.94
CA ASP A 2 -12.31 13.03 -14.31
C ASP A 2 -13.33 12.28 -13.45
N GLU A 3 -14.37 12.97 -13.00
CA GLU A 3 -15.42 12.35 -12.19
C GLU A 3 -16.09 11.22 -12.96
N GLY A 4 -15.99 10.00 -12.44
CA GLY A 4 -16.56 8.79 -13.04
C GLY A 4 -15.56 7.85 -13.74
N GLU A 5 -14.27 8.18 -13.77
CA GLU A 5 -13.28 7.26 -14.33
C GLU A 5 -13.12 6.00 -13.46
N SER A 6 -13.17 4.82 -14.10
CA SER A 6 -12.99 3.54 -13.42
C SER A 6 -11.58 3.42 -12.84
N LEU A 7 -11.48 2.83 -11.64
CA LEU A 7 -10.19 2.48 -11.01
C LEU A 7 -9.38 1.48 -11.84
N TYR A 8 -10.04 0.74 -12.72
CA TYR A 8 -9.42 -0.20 -13.66
C TYR A 8 -9.06 0.45 -15.01
N SER A 9 -9.28 1.75 -15.19
CA SER A 9 -8.80 2.48 -16.36
C SER A 9 -7.27 2.38 -16.47
N PRO A 10 -6.70 2.25 -17.69
CA PRO A 10 -5.26 2.28 -17.88
C PRO A 10 -4.57 3.52 -17.27
N ALA A 11 -5.27 4.67 -17.22
CA ALA A 11 -4.75 5.89 -16.62
C ALA A 11 -4.58 5.78 -15.09
N ASN A 12 -5.32 4.88 -14.44
CA ASN A 12 -5.35 4.69 -12.98
C ASN A 12 -4.52 3.49 -12.50
N ILE A 13 -3.79 2.80 -13.37
CA ILE A 13 -2.99 1.61 -13.02
C ILE A 13 -2.01 1.92 -11.87
N MET A 14 -1.34 3.08 -11.91
CA MET A 14 -0.40 3.48 -10.86
C MET A 14 -1.11 3.70 -9.52
N LEU A 15 -2.26 4.37 -9.53
CA LEU A 15 -3.07 4.57 -8.33
C LEU A 15 -3.53 3.23 -7.77
N MET A 16 -4.03 2.33 -8.61
CA MET A 16 -4.43 0.98 -8.21
C MET A 16 -3.26 0.19 -7.61
N HIS A 17 -2.06 0.32 -8.17
CA HIS A 17 -0.86 -0.32 -7.61
C HIS A 17 -0.55 0.19 -6.19
N HIS A 18 -0.59 1.50 -5.97
CA HIS A 18 -0.34 2.08 -4.65
C HIS A 18 -1.41 1.68 -3.63
N VAL A 19 -2.69 1.70 -4.00
CA VAL A 19 -3.80 1.32 -3.11
C VAL A 19 -3.70 -0.15 -2.72
N THR A 20 -3.45 -1.04 -3.68
CA THR A 20 -3.31 -2.48 -3.40
C THR A 20 -2.07 -2.78 -2.54
N ALA A 21 -0.97 -2.05 -2.71
CA ALA A 21 0.20 -2.13 -1.83
C ALA A 21 -0.12 -1.66 -0.40
N ALA A 22 -0.81 -0.53 -0.25
CA ALA A 22 -1.18 0.01 1.06
C ALA A 22 -2.14 -0.91 1.82
N LEU A 23 -3.14 -1.48 1.14
CA LEU A 23 -4.09 -2.42 1.75
C LEU A 23 -3.39 -3.69 2.24
N ARG A 24 -2.50 -4.25 1.42
CA ARG A 24 -1.68 -5.40 1.82
C ARG A 24 -0.78 -5.04 3.01
N ALA A 25 -0.16 -3.87 3.00
CA ALA A 25 0.65 -3.43 4.12
C ALA A 25 -0.15 -3.31 5.43
N HIS A 26 -1.39 -2.81 5.34
CA HIS A 26 -2.24 -2.66 6.52
C HIS A 26 -2.82 -3.99 7.02
N ALA A 27 -3.24 -4.87 6.11
CA ALA A 27 -4.02 -6.06 6.47
C ALA A 27 -3.17 -7.34 6.62
N LEU A 28 -2.01 -7.42 5.95
CA LEU A 28 -1.19 -8.63 5.91
C LEU A 28 0.12 -8.51 6.68
N PHE A 29 0.63 -7.30 6.93
CA PHE A 29 1.86 -7.08 7.70
C PHE A 29 1.56 -6.46 9.05
N THR A 30 1.93 -7.15 10.11
CA THR A 30 1.66 -6.77 11.50
C THR A 30 2.94 -6.24 12.14
N ARG A 31 2.85 -5.02 12.71
CA ARG A 31 3.96 -4.43 13.48
C ARG A 31 4.27 -5.31 14.69
N ASP A 32 5.55 -5.42 15.01
CA ASP A 32 6.10 -6.22 16.11
C ASP A 32 6.01 -7.75 15.90
N VAL A 33 5.59 -8.19 14.71
CA VAL A 33 5.61 -9.59 14.26
C VAL A 33 6.38 -9.73 12.95
N ASP A 34 5.92 -9.05 11.90
CA ASP A 34 6.52 -9.12 10.55
C ASP A 34 7.57 -8.02 10.32
N TYR A 35 7.42 -6.88 11.01
CA TYR A 35 8.35 -5.77 10.94
C TYR A 35 8.33 -4.92 12.21
N ILE A 36 9.41 -4.18 12.46
CA ILE A 36 9.53 -3.19 13.52
C ILE A 36 9.94 -1.83 12.94
N VAL A 37 9.58 -0.74 13.63
CA VAL A 37 10.04 0.61 13.29
C VAL A 37 10.94 1.10 14.40
N LYS A 38 12.21 1.33 14.09
CA LYS A 38 13.23 1.77 15.05
C LYS A 38 13.97 2.96 14.48
N ASP A 39 14.07 4.04 15.25
CA ASP A 39 14.74 5.29 14.86
C ASP A 39 14.24 5.88 13.52
N GLY A 40 12.98 5.61 13.17
CA GLY A 40 12.35 6.03 11.91
C GLY A 40 12.59 5.10 10.72
N GLU A 41 13.37 4.03 10.91
CA GLU A 41 13.65 3.02 9.89
C GLU A 41 12.77 1.78 10.07
N VAL A 42 12.37 1.17 8.96
CA VAL A 42 11.59 -0.07 8.93
C VAL A 42 12.55 -1.26 8.82
N ILE A 43 12.49 -2.18 9.78
CA ILE A 43 13.30 -3.41 9.83
C ILE A 43 12.35 -4.60 9.73
N ILE A 44 12.62 -5.52 8.81
CA ILE A 44 11.84 -6.76 8.62
C ILE A 44 12.41 -7.84 9.55
N VAL A 45 11.53 -8.61 10.18
CA VAL A 45 11.89 -9.70 11.10
C VAL A 45 11.83 -11.06 10.39
#